data_AF-A0AAV8PUB9-F1
#
_entry.id   AF-A0AAV8PUB9-F1
#
_cell.length_a   1.000
_cell.length_b   1.000
_cell.length_c   1.000
_cell.angle_alpha   90.00
_cell.angle_beta   90.00
_cell.angle_gamma   90.00
#
_symmetry.space_group_name_H-M   'P 1'
#
loop_
_entity.id
_entity.type
_entity.pdbx_description
1 polymer ?
#
loop_
_entity_poly.entity_id
_entity_poly.type
_entity_poly.pdbx_seq_one_letter_code
_entity_poly.pdbx_strand_id
1 'polypeptide(L)'
;MKVPHDRHQSRRRRGVRVLFIMNARGKRFAGLGLPAGYYENAIAYAVAVFTSGELRERPVGYALELVRKVKSMATEECMRSVMDLMVLRGRP
;
A
#
# COMPACT_ATOMS: atom_id res chain seq x y z
N MET A 1 7.05 -34.85 11.11
CA MET A 1 6.29 -34.18 12.19
C MET A 1 7.15 -33.00 12.70
N LYS A 2 6.75 -31.74 12.47
CA LYS A 2 7.60 -30.57 12.80
C LYS A 2 7.50 -30.22 14.29
N VAL A 3 8.66 -30.10 14.96
CA VAL A 3 8.82 -29.86 16.41
C VAL A 3 8.07 -28.57 16.83
N PRO A 4 7.44 -28.49 18.01
CA PRO A 4 6.60 -27.35 18.41
C PRO A 4 7.30 -25.98 18.35
N HIS A 5 8.60 -25.93 18.64
CA HIS A 5 9.42 -24.71 18.57
C HIS A 5 9.51 -24.15 17.14
N ASP A 6 9.49 -25.04 16.15
CA ASP A 6 9.66 -24.74 14.73
C ASP A 6 8.41 -24.11 14.10
N ARG A 7 7.22 -24.39 14.67
CA ARG A 7 5.95 -23.77 14.24
C ARG A 7 5.92 -22.27 14.56
N HIS A 8 6.42 -21.86 15.73
CA HIS A 8 6.42 -20.45 16.12
C HIS A 8 7.37 -19.61 15.28
N GLN A 9 8.56 -20.12 14.97
CA GLN A 9 9.52 -19.46 14.08
C GLN A 9 9.01 -19.39 12.64
N SER A 10 8.37 -20.45 12.14
CA SER A 10 7.72 -20.41 10.81
C SER A 10 6.58 -19.38 10.74
N ARG A 11 5.82 -19.22 11.83
CA ARG A 11 4.72 -18.26 11.90
C ARG A 11 5.19 -16.82 12.00
N ARG A 12 6.44 -16.55 12.43
CA ARG A 12 7.03 -15.19 12.51
C ARG A 12 7.55 -14.68 11.16
N ARG A 13 7.90 -15.57 10.23
CA ARG A 13 8.43 -15.21 8.90
C ARG A 13 7.35 -15.05 7.82
N ARG A 14 6.06 -15.25 8.15
CA ARG A 14 5.00 -15.10 7.17
C ARG A 14 4.84 -13.64 6.78
N GLY A 15 4.93 -13.39 5.47
CA GLY A 15 4.70 -12.07 4.90
C GLY A 15 3.26 -11.62 5.13
N VAL A 16 3.09 -10.42 5.67
CA VAL A 16 1.82 -9.72 5.83
C VAL A 16 1.87 -8.51 4.90
N ARG A 17 0.79 -8.29 4.15
CA ARG A 17 0.65 -7.12 3.28
C ARG A 17 -0.57 -6.33 3.71
N VAL A 18 -0.40 -5.02 3.85
CA VAL A 18 -1.50 -4.10 4.12
C VAL A 18 -1.64 -3.19 2.91
N LEU A 19 -2.82 -3.22 2.29
CA LEU A 19 -3.14 -2.41 1.12
C LEU A 19 -3.85 -1.14 1.59
N PHE A 20 -3.35 0.01 1.12
CA PHE A 20 -3.94 1.31 1.33
C PHE A 20 -4.52 1.81 0.02
N ILE A 21 -5.82 2.09 0.04
CA ILE A 21 -6.51 2.68 -1.10
C ILE A 21 -6.25 4.18 -1.09
N MET A 22 -5.55 4.66 -2.11
CA MET A 22 -5.24 6.07 -2.31
C MET A 22 -6.27 6.66 -3.26
N ASN A 23 -6.98 7.69 -2.80
CA ASN A 23 -7.91 8.44 -3.63
C ASN A 23 -7.13 9.45 -4.49
N ALA A 24 -7.19 9.31 -5.82
CA ALA A 24 -6.55 10.22 -6.75
C ALA A 24 -7.28 11.57 -6.88
N ARG A 25 -8.51 11.67 -6.37
CA ARG A 25 -9.27 12.93 -6.35
C ARG A 25 -8.83 13.81 -5.19
N GLY A 26 -8.85 15.12 -5.41
CA GLY A 26 -8.64 16.14 -4.39
C GLY A 26 -7.31 16.88 -4.51
N LYS A 27 -7.10 17.85 -3.62
CA LYS A 27 -6.04 18.87 -3.72
C LYS A 27 -4.62 18.30 -3.83
N ARG A 28 -4.34 17.16 -3.18
CA ARG A 28 -3.02 16.52 -3.19
C ARG A 28 -2.58 16.08 -4.59
N PHE A 29 -3.53 15.78 -5.47
CA PHE A 29 -3.31 15.22 -6.80
C PHE A 29 -3.97 16.07 -7.89
N ALA A 30 -4.11 17.37 -7.62
CA ALA A 30 -4.82 18.28 -8.52
C ALA A 30 -4.19 18.33 -9.92
N GLY A 31 -2.88 18.13 -10.05
CA GLY A 31 -2.22 18.10 -11.35
C GLY A 31 -2.59 16.89 -12.21
N LEU A 32 -3.19 15.83 -11.64
CA LEU A 32 -3.75 14.72 -12.43
C LEU A 32 -4.93 15.16 -13.32
N GLY A 33 -5.50 16.34 -13.09
CA GLY A 33 -6.51 16.91 -13.98
C GLY A 33 -7.87 16.21 -13.91
N LEU A 34 -8.16 15.45 -12.85
CA LEU A 34 -9.47 14.84 -12.67
C LEU A 34 -10.55 15.93 -12.50
N PRO A 35 -11.65 15.88 -13.26
CA PRO A 35 -12.69 16.89 -13.17
C PRO A 35 -13.40 16.82 -11.81
N ALA A 36 -13.91 17.97 -11.37
CA ALA A 36 -14.78 18.02 -10.19
C ALA A 36 -16.00 17.13 -10.43
N GLY A 37 -16.31 16.24 -9.47
CA GLY A 37 -17.41 15.29 -9.61
C GLY A 37 -17.10 14.04 -10.42
N TYR A 38 -15.83 13.76 -10.77
CA TYR A 38 -15.43 12.50 -11.41
C TYR A 38 -15.91 11.28 -10.60
N TYR A 39 -16.93 10.60 -11.15
CA TYR A 39 -17.69 9.56 -10.45
C TYR A 39 -17.10 8.16 -10.61
N GLU A 40 -16.24 7.97 -11.60
CA GLU A 40 -15.64 6.68 -11.91
C GLU A 40 -14.51 6.31 -10.92
N ASN A 41 -13.89 5.15 -11.15
CA ASN A 41 -12.76 4.72 -10.35
C ASN A 41 -11.52 5.61 -10.61
N ALA A 42 -10.95 6.14 -9.52
CA ALA A 42 -9.74 6.96 -9.52
C ALA A 42 -8.94 6.66 -8.25
N ILE A 43 -8.52 5.40 -8.12
CA ILE A 43 -7.74 4.94 -6.96
C ILE A 43 -6.45 4.27 -7.40
N ALA A 44 -5.44 4.33 -6.53
CA ALA A 44 -4.26 3.47 -6.62
C ALA A 44 -4.06 2.73 -5.30
N TYR A 45 -3.29 1.65 -5.33
CA TYR A 45 -2.95 0.89 -4.13
C TYR A 45 -1.52 1.19 -3.71
N ALA A 46 -1.34 1.64 -2.48
CA ALA A 46 -0.04 1.69 -1.83
C ALA A 46 0.07 0.48 -0.89
N VAL A 47 1.17 -0.28 -0.97
CA VAL A 47 1.31 -1.55 -0.24
C VAL A 47 2.43 -1.44 0.78
N ALA A 48 2.11 -1.73 2.03
CA ALA A 48 3.11 -1.94 3.07
C ALA A 48 3.31 -3.45 3.28
N VAL A 49 4.57 -3.89 3.33
CA VAL A 49 4.93 -5.31 3.48
C VAL A 49 5.68 -5.49 4.78
N PHE A 50 5.29 -6.50 5.55
CA PHE A 50 5.83 -6.83 6.86
C PHE A 50 5.98 -8.33 6.99
N THR A 51 6.61 -8.74 8.08
CA THR A 51 6.46 -10.08 8.64
C THR A 51 5.51 -10.05 9.82
N SER A 52 4.83 -11.17 10.07
CA SER A 52 4.01 -11.37 11.25
C SER A 52 4.78 -11.24 12.57
N GLY A 53 6.08 -11.55 12.57
CA GLY A 53 6.96 -11.30 13.73
C GLY A 53 7.11 -9.81 14.01
N GLU A 54 7.39 -9.01 12.97
CA GLU A 54 7.51 -7.55 13.11
C GLU A 54 6.25 -6.90 13.66
N LEU A 55 5.06 -7.32 13.20
CA LEU A 55 3.79 -6.77 13.70
C LEU A 55 3.47 -7.20 15.13
N ARG A 56 3.88 -8.41 15.53
CA ARG A 56 3.56 -8.96 16.86
C ARG A 56 4.50 -8.45 17.96
N GLU A 57 5.76 -8.22 17.61
CA GLU A 57 6.82 -7.95 18.58
C GLU A 57 7.15 -6.47 18.73
N ARG A 58 6.80 -5.66 17.73
CA ARG A 58 7.05 -4.21 17.77
C ARG A 58 5.82 -3.47 18.28
N PRO A 59 5.99 -2.29 18.91
CA PRO A 59 4.87 -1.45 19.31
C PRO A 59 4.00 -1.06 18.10
N VAL A 60 2.73 -0.77 18.34
CA VAL A 60 1.79 -0.32 17.30
C VAL A 60 2.30 0.90 16.51
N GLY A 61 3.10 1.76 17.16
CA GLY A 61 3.75 2.91 16.53
C GLY A 61 4.63 2.54 15.33
N TYR A 62 5.30 1.36 15.36
CA TYR A 62 6.09 0.88 14.23
C TYR A 62 5.24 0.69 12.97
N ALA A 63 4.09 0.01 13.12
CA ALA A 63 3.17 -0.17 12.01
C ALA A 63 2.68 1.18 11.47
N LEU A 64 2.35 2.13 12.36
CA LEU A 64 1.91 3.47 11.98
C LEU A 64 2.97 4.24 11.17
N GLU A 65 4.23 4.20 11.57
CA GLU A 65 5.32 4.86 10.83
C GLU A 65 5.47 4.30 9.41
N LEU A 66 5.33 2.99 9.25
CA LEU A 66 5.39 2.34 7.95
C LEU A 66 4.21 2.73 7.06
N VAL A 67 3.00 2.81 7.64
CA VAL A 67 1.82 3.33 6.91
C VAL A 67 2.06 4.77 6.48
N ARG A 68 2.58 5.63 7.36
CA ARG A 68 2.90 7.02 7.03
C ARG A 68 3.90 7.12 5.89
N LYS A 69 4.96 6.30 5.92
CA LYS A 69 5.98 6.23 4.86
C LYS A 69 5.39 5.77 3.53
N VAL A 70 4.61 4.69 3.52
CA VAL A 70 3.98 4.19 2.30
C VAL A 70 2.99 5.20 1.73
N LYS A 71 2.20 5.85 2.59
CA LYS A 71 1.26 6.90 2.17
C LYS A 71 1.97 8.17 1.68
N SER A 72 3.17 8.49 2.17
CA SER A 72 3.95 9.63 1.67
C SER A 72 4.55 9.37 0.29
N MET A 73 4.87 8.11 -0.05
CA MET A 73 5.39 7.73 -1.38
C MET A 73 4.34 7.83 -2.50
N ALA A 74 3.04 7.89 -2.17
CA ALA A 74 1.98 8.14 -3.14
C ALA A 74 1.96 9.63 -3.55
N THR A 75 2.97 10.06 -4.31
CA THR A 75 3.05 11.41 -4.90
C THR A 75 2.22 11.50 -6.17
N GLU A 76 2.07 12.71 -6.72
CA GLU A 76 1.38 12.89 -7.99
C GLU A 76 2.10 12.15 -9.13
N GLU A 77 3.44 12.21 -9.18
CA GLU A 77 4.22 11.51 -10.20
C GLU A 77 4.06 9.98 -10.10
N CYS A 78 3.97 9.46 -8.87
CA CYS A 78 3.67 8.05 -8.63
C CYS A 78 2.28 7.68 -9.19
N MET A 79 1.26 8.51 -8.98
CA MET A 79 -0.08 8.29 -9.53
C MET A 79 -0.11 8.34 -11.06
N ARG A 80 0.61 9.29 -11.68
CA ARG A 80 0.77 9.35 -13.15
C ARG A 80 1.44 8.07 -13.68
N SER A 81 2.53 7.63 -13.04
CA SER A 81 3.23 6.41 -13.43
C SER A 81 2.34 5.16 -13.33
N VAL A 82 1.46 5.09 -12.33
CA VAL A 82 0.48 4.01 -12.20
C VAL A 82 -0.53 4.06 -13.35
N MET A 83 -1.04 5.25 -13.69
CA MET A 83 -1.96 5.45 -14.81
C MET A 83 -1.31 5.03 -16.14
N ASP A 84 -0.08 5.47 -16.41
CA ASP A 84 0.66 5.11 -17.62
C ASP A 84 0.89 3.59 -17.71
N LEU A 85 1.18 2.95 -16.57
CA LEU A 85 1.29 1.50 -16.48
C LEU A 85 -0.03 0.78 -16.80
N MET A 86 -1.18 1.29 -16.35
CA MET A 86 -2.48 0.68 -16.67
C MET A 86 -2.78 0.78 -18.16
N VAL A 87 -2.54 1.95 -18.77
CA VAL A 87 -2.67 2.15 -20.23
C VAL A 87 -1.78 1.17 -20.98
N LEU A 88 -0.50 1.07 -20.61
CA LEU A 88 0.44 0.14 -21.24
C LEU A 88 0.00 -1.33 -21.11
N ARG A 89 -0.68 -1.68 -20.02
CA ARG A 89 -1.18 -3.03 -19.73
C ARG A 89 -2.56 -3.31 -20.36
N GLY A 90 -3.15 -2.35 -21.08
CA GLY A 90 -4.50 -2.47 -21.62
C GLY A 90 -5.57 -2.65 -20.55
N ARG A 91 -5.32 -2.12 -19.34
CA ARG A 91 -6.26 -2.14 -18.22
C ARG A 91 -6.81 -0.72 -18.00
N PRO A 92 -8.05 -0.57 -17.50
CA PRO A 92 -8.35 0.64 -16.76
C PRO A 92 -7.38 0.79 -15.58
#